data_AF-A0AAV2YYN4-F1
#
_entry.id   AF-A0AAV2YYN4-F1
#
_cell.length_a   1.000
_cell.length_b   1.000
_cell.length_c   1.000
_cell.angle_alpha   90.00
_cell.angle_beta   90.00
_cell.angle_gamma   90.00
#
_symmetry.space_group_name_H-M   'P 1'
#
loop_
_entity.id
_entity.type
_entity.pdbx_description
1 polymer ?
#
loop_
_entity_poly.entity_id
_entity_poly.type
_entity_poly.pdbx_seq_one_letter_code
_entity_poly.pdbx_strand_id
1 'polypeptide(L)'
;MVMTFPQPMHVPVLPPRLRSWNQASLITWFKERHRYEEQMRARCRVTGEAYASVAAPVKDSMDPARCSTWLALFRRSQASRSPMQELCAMQ
;
A
#
# COMPACT_ATOMS: atom_id res chain seq x y z
N MET A 1 41.76 19.68 -0.03
CA MET A 1 40.61 19.73 0.90
C MET A 1 39.54 18.81 0.36
N VAL A 2 39.24 17.70 1.04
CA VAL A 2 38.17 16.78 0.62
C VAL A 2 36.85 17.37 1.09
N MET A 3 36.00 17.81 0.15
CA MET A 3 34.64 18.22 0.45
C MET A 3 33.81 16.95 0.64
N THR A 4 33.75 16.44 1.87
CA THR A 4 32.79 15.39 2.21
C THR A 4 31.41 16.03 2.22
N PHE A 5 30.66 15.86 1.14
CA PHE A 5 29.23 16.16 1.14
C PHE A 5 28.61 15.20 2.17
N PRO A 6 27.98 15.68 3.26
CA PRO A 6 27.27 14.79 4.16
C PRO A 6 26.23 14.08 3.32
N GLN A 7 26.42 12.79 3.06
CA GLN A 7 25.43 12.03 2.33
C GLN A 7 24.13 12.16 3.14
N PRO A 8 23.03 12.64 2.53
CA PRO A 8 21.77 12.75 3.25
C PRO A 8 21.49 11.35 3.79
N MET A 9 21.46 11.22 5.12
CA MET A 9 21.14 9.96 5.77
C MET A 9 19.75 9.57 5.28
N HIS A 10 19.72 8.70 4.28
CA HIS A 10 18.50 8.19 3.71
C HIS A 10 17.91 7.27 4.76
N VAL A 11 17.09 7.83 5.65
CA VAL A 11 16.26 7.04 6.54
C VAL A 11 15.54 6.02 5.65
N PRO A 12 15.71 4.71 5.89
CA PRO A 12 15.01 3.71 5.13
C PRO A 12 13.51 3.96 5.33
N VAL A 13 12.82 4.31 4.25
CA VAL A 13 11.37 4.53 4.29
C VAL A 13 10.76 3.14 4.36
N LEU A 14 10.41 2.74 5.58
CA LEU A 14 9.82 1.43 5.83
C LEU A 14 8.34 1.44 5.44
N PRO A 15 7.84 0.34 4.85
CA PRO A 15 6.42 0.22 4.57
C PRO A 15 5.63 0.22 5.88
N PRO A 16 4.55 1.04 5.98
CA PRO A 16 3.75 1.09 7.19
C PRO A 16 3.00 -0.24 7.37
N ARG A 17 3.01 -0.78 8.59
CA ARG A 17 2.28 -1.99 8.96
C ARG A 17 0.94 -1.66 9.58
N LEU A 18 -0.11 -2.30 9.10
CA LEU A 18 -1.45 -2.16 9.66
C LEU A 18 -1.58 -3.02 10.92
N ARG A 19 -1.54 -2.37 12.08
CA ARG A 19 -1.62 -3.06 13.39
C ARG A 19 -3.04 -3.49 13.75
N SER A 20 -4.05 -2.71 13.37
CA SER A 20 -5.45 -3.01 13.68
C SER A 20 -6.42 -2.50 12.61
N TRP A 21 -7.62 -3.08 12.56
CA TRP A 21 -8.71 -2.69 11.65
C TRP A 21 -9.66 -1.67 12.27
N ASN A 22 -9.29 -1.01 13.38
CA ASN A 22 -10.12 0.07 13.90
C ASN A 22 -10.05 1.29 12.95
N GLN A 23 -11.10 2.10 12.95
CA GLN A 23 -11.22 3.25 12.04
C GLN A 23 -10.01 4.19 12.15
N ALA A 24 -9.55 4.46 13.37
CA ALA A 24 -8.40 5.34 13.60
C ALA A 24 -7.10 4.78 13.01
N SER A 25 -6.85 3.47 13.13
CA SER A 25 -5.65 2.80 12.59
C SER A 25 -5.69 2.74 11.08
N LEU A 26 -6.87 2.54 10.48
CA LEU A 26 -7.02 2.59 9.02
C LEU A 26 -6.74 3.98 8.47
N ILE A 27 -7.27 5.02 9.11
CA ILE A 27 -7.02 6.42 8.70
C ILE A 27 -5.53 6.74 8.84
N THR A 28 -4.92 6.40 9.97
CA THR A 28 -3.49 6.63 10.20
C THR A 28 -2.63 5.87 9.19
N TRP A 29 -2.90 4.57 8.99
CA TRP A 29 -2.19 3.76 8.02
C TRP A 29 -2.34 4.30 6.60
N PHE A 30 -3.53 4.77 6.21
CA PHE A 30 -3.75 5.34 4.88
C PHE A 30 -2.91 6.60 4.65
N LYS A 31 -2.84 7.49 5.66
CA LYS A 31 -1.99 8.69 5.61
C LYS A 31 -0.51 8.34 5.55
N GLU A 32 -0.05 7.40 6.38
CA GLU A 32 1.34 6.92 6.38
C GLU A 32 1.69 6.26 5.05
N ARG A 33 0.76 5.47 4.50
CA ARG A 33 0.93 4.80 3.22
C ARG A 33 1.06 5.80 2.09
N HIS A 34 0.21 6.82 2.02
CA HIS A 34 0.31 7.88 1.02
C HIS A 34 1.70 8.54 1.03
N ARG A 35 2.21 8.89 2.22
CA ARG A 35 3.55 9.47 2.39
C ARG A 35 4.66 8.51 1.98
N TYR A 36 4.52 7.22 2.27
CA TYR A 36 5.46 6.18 1.84
C TYR A 36 5.51 6.11 0.30
N GLU A 37 4.35 6.10 -0.36
CA GLU A 37 4.25 6.00 -1.81
C GLU A 37 4.82 7.23 -2.52
N GLU A 38 4.57 8.43 -2.00
CA GLU A 38 5.19 9.67 -2.49
C GLU A 38 6.72 9.62 -2.40
N GLN A 39 7.26 9.18 -1.27
CA GLN A 39 8.71 9.03 -1.09
C GLN A 39 9.31 7.96 -1.99
N MET A 40 8.62 6.82 -2.17
CA MET A 40 9.04 5.78 -3.11
C MET A 40 9.04 6.29 -4.55
N ARG A 41 8.00 7.01 -4.99
CA ARG A 41 7.95 7.62 -6.32
C ARG A 41 9.07 8.65 -6.53
N ALA A 42 9.34 9.48 -5.52
CA ALA A 42 10.44 10.44 -5.57
C ALA A 42 11.80 9.73 -5.75
N ARG A 43 12.03 8.63 -5.03
CA ARG A 43 13.23 7.79 -5.19
C ARG A 43 13.31 7.16 -6.57
N CYS A 44 12.22 6.54 -7.04
CA CYS A 44 12.15 5.93 -8.36
C CYS A 44 12.44 6.94 -9.48
N ARG A 45 12.06 8.21 -9.33
CA ARG A 45 12.40 9.27 -10.28
C ARG A 45 13.90 9.55 -10.37
N VAL A 46 14.63 9.34 -9.27
CA VAL A 46 16.08 9.56 -9.19
C VAL A 46 16.87 8.33 -9.65
N THR A 47 16.42 7.12 -9.32
CA THR A 47 17.10 5.86 -9.67
C THR A 47 16.66 5.27 -11.01
N GLY A 48 15.50 5.66 -11.55
CA GLY A 48 14.94 5.10 -12.78
C GLY A 48 14.26 3.74 -12.57
N GLU A 49 14.14 3.26 -11.33
CA GLU A 49 13.50 1.97 -11.03
C GLU A 49 11.97 2.04 -11.15
N ALA A 50 11.36 0.90 -11.50
CA ALA A 50 9.91 0.82 -11.61
C ALA A 50 9.26 0.80 -10.22
N TYR A 51 8.34 1.74 -9.96
CA TYR A 51 7.63 1.85 -8.68
C TYR A 51 6.99 0.53 -8.20
N ALA A 52 6.45 -0.27 -9.12
CA ALA A 52 5.84 -1.57 -8.81
C ALA A 52 6.85 -2.60 -8.26
N SER A 53 8.13 -2.45 -8.56
CA SER A 53 9.20 -3.32 -8.05
C SER A 53 9.73 -2.89 -6.68
N VAL A 54 9.60 -1.59 -6.35
CA VAL A 54 10.18 -0.99 -5.13
C VAL A 54 9.15 -0.87 -4.00
N ALA A 55 7.90 -0.58 -4.33
CA ALA A 55 6.86 -0.38 -3.34
C ALA A 55 6.34 -1.71 -2.79
N ALA A 56 6.37 -1.87 -1.46
CA ALA A 56 5.74 -3.01 -0.81
C ALA A 56 4.23 -3.01 -1.11
N PRO A 57 3.63 -4.13 -1.53
CA PRO A 57 2.21 -4.19 -1.83
C PRO A 57 1.37 -4.12 -0.54
N VAL A 58 0.14 -3.64 -0.65
CA VAL A 58 -0.78 -3.46 0.49
C VAL A 58 -0.99 -4.77 1.27
N LYS A 59 -1.01 -5.91 0.59
CA LYS A 59 -1.10 -7.24 1.22
C LYS A 59 0.00 -7.52 2.25
N ASP A 60 1.22 -7.01 2.01
CA ASP A 60 2.37 -7.23 2.88
C ASP A 60 2.39 -6.28 4.09
N SER A 61 1.52 -5.25 4.08
CA SER A 61 1.32 -4.39 5.22
C SER A 61 0.44 -5.03 6.30
N MET A 62 -0.23 -6.14 5.99
CA MET A 62 -1.16 -6.84 6.87
C MET A 62 -0.55 -8.11 7.44
N ASP A 63 -1.08 -8.53 8.59
CA ASP A 63 -0.82 -9.87 9.11
C ASP A 63 -1.32 -10.94 8.11
N PRO A 64 -0.55 -11.99 7.79
CA PRO A 64 -0.92 -13.00 6.79
C PRO A 64 -2.26 -13.68 7.09
N ALA A 65 -2.56 -13.97 8.36
CA ALA A 65 -3.81 -14.62 8.75
C ALA A 65 -5.01 -13.69 8.55
N ARG A 66 -4.82 -12.39 8.82
CA ARG A 66 -5.86 -11.38 8.59
C ARG A 66 -6.05 -11.07 7.10
N CYS A 67 -4.97 -11.03 6.33
CA CYS A 67 -5.01 -10.80 4.89
C CYS A 67 -5.77 -11.91 4.16
N SER A 68 -5.50 -13.18 4.47
CA SER A 68 -6.19 -14.31 3.83
C SER A 68 -7.70 -14.29 4.10
N THR A 69 -8.10 -14.00 5.34
CA THR A 69 -9.50 -13.90 5.74
C THR A 69 -10.21 -12.75 5.03
N TRP A 70 -9.57 -11.58 4.98
CA TRP A 70 -10.12 -10.42 4.28
C TRP A 70 -10.26 -10.66 2.78
N LEU A 71 -9.26 -11.27 2.13
CA LEU A 71 -9.33 -11.60 0.70
C LEU A 71 -10.46 -12.59 0.40
N ALA A 72 -10.70 -13.57 1.27
CA ALA A 72 -11.82 -14.50 1.12
C ALA A 72 -13.18 -13.79 1.22
N LEU A 73 -13.34 -12.88 2.20
CA LEU A 73 -14.56 -12.09 2.36
C LEU A 73 -14.78 -11.10 1.20
N PHE A 74 -13.73 -10.43 0.76
CA PHE A 74 -13.77 -9.50 -0.35
C PHE A 74 -14.15 -10.20 -1.66
N ARG A 75 -13.55 -11.37 -1.94
CA ARG A 75 -13.91 -12.18 -3.11
C ARG A 75 -15.37 -12.63 -3.06
N ARG A 76 -15.86 -13.05 -1.88
CA ARG A 76 -17.27 -13.41 -1.69
C ARG A 76 -18.20 -12.22 -1.92
N SER A 77 -17.84 -11.03 -1.44
CA SER A 77 -18.60 -9.80 -1.66
C SER A 77 -18.62 -9.39 -3.13
N GLN A 78 -17.52 -9.53 -3.86
CA GLN A 78 -17.49 -9.27 -5.30
C GLN A 78 -18.36 -10.25 -6.08
N ALA A 79 -18.33 -11.54 -5.73
CA ALA A 79 -19.21 -12.55 -6.33
C ALA A 79 -20.70 -12.24 -6.12
N SER A 80 -21.07 -11.54 -5.05
CA SER A 80 -22.45 -11.06 -4.85
C SER A 80 -22.75 -9.72 -5.54
N ARG A 81 -21.73 -8.92 -5.89
CA ARG A 81 -21.89 -7.67 -6.64
C ARG A 81 -21.97 -7.88 -8.15
N SER A 82 -21.30 -8.88 -8.72
CA SER A 82 -21.39 -9.21 -10.15
C SER A 82 -22.83 -9.48 -10.61
N PRO A 83 -23.66 -10.27 -9.91
CA PRO A 83 -25.07 -10.48 -10.25
C PRO A 83 -25.88 -9.18 -10.22
N MET A 84 -25.63 -8.30 -9.24
CA MET A 84 -26.30 -7.00 -9.13
C MET A 84 -25.89 -6.05 -10.26
N GLN A 85 -24.62 -6.05 -10.68
CA GLN A 85 -24.17 -5.26 -11.83
C GLN A 85 -24.72 -5.80 -13.16
N GLU A 86 -24.83 -7.12 -13.33
CA GLU A 86 -25.47 -7.72 -14.51
C GLU A 86 -26.96 -7.38 -14.59
N LEU A 87 -27.69 -7.41 -13.47
CA LEU A 87 -29.09 -6.98 -13.42
C LEU A 87 -29.28 -5.50 -13.77
N CYS A 88 -28.38 -4.63 -13.31
CA CYS A 88 -28.40 -3.21 -13.69
C CYS A 88 -27.95 -2.96 -15.14
N ALA A 89 -27.18 -3.86 -15.76
CA ALA A 89 -26.73 -3.72 -17.15
C ALA A 89 -27.76 -4.24 -18.18
N MET A 90 -28.80 -4.95 -17.73
CA MET A 90 -29.91 -5.44 -18.57
C MET A 90 -31.15 -4.51 -18.57
N GLN A 91 -31.04 -3.32 -17.98
CA GLN A 91 -32.10 -2.31 -17.91
C GLN A 91 -31.68 -1.04 -18.65
#